data_AF-A0A1M5T6U7-F1
#
_entry.id   AF-A0A1M5T6U7-F1
#
_cell.length_a   1.000
_cell.length_b   1.000
_cell.length_c   1.000
_cell.angle_alpha   90.00
_cell.angle_beta   90.00
_cell.angle_gamma   90.00
#
_symmetry.space_group_name_H-M   'P 1'
#
loop_
_entity.id
_entity.type
_entity.pdbx_description
1 polymer ?
#
loop_
_entity_poly.entity_id
_entity_poly.type
_entity_poly.pdbx_seq_one_letter_code
_entity_poly.pdbx_strand_id
1 'polypeptide(L)'
;MKKKLLAAFLSCSIILSGCSIPNIGLGGDDTESEDQDDKNEDDSEKEDTDQDESDDDASNSDDPEDESDDQADASTEVDLADFEANKPVFKMVNKHDRLYVYPDGQITLAGDYNLESLMLLDEYQDMYPELDAVLRKRADENNQKYKDEIEKFEEDARERAESDAEKGNTIHNYWVETEVIVLRSTDRYLGYYEMVQDNWNSSYLYERNGYTYDIITGEEVNLGDVLNISEEELNEIIIEHLKEDYPEDTDELEGAEDALKDYKYDAEGENAYNWCLSYDGIHFFFNEETLVKGQLFGNHEVVISYDEDCVNSEYAYDTSNGYCYRRTDLNPQSMEYYDGNTSVLSLYITEDEEDSDFASALNLAYKDQLVTIDEYFDKTCLKWKYGVVTPDNREFVYIMYAGYDNSLELFVFEITDGNIKAVGTKWFSYADIGAMIDPEYEGEAVLSDPNAMVFGDGHDLLGTLSYYGAFKVGDDGLPEFAGDFYTISWVCGSGDITAKVDIEAQEVDEDGTVKGDTTVTAGSVVTPVRTDGETFLDCRLEDGTLVRFTYSNTSYPISINGSELNDLFDNLCFAG
;
A
#
# COMPACT_ATOMS: atom_id res chain seq x y z
N MET A 1 -35.43 -43.52 20.02
CA MET A 1 -34.29 -43.59 20.95
C MET A 1 -33.01 -43.57 20.12
N LYS A 2 -32.40 -42.38 19.97
CA LYS A 2 -30.98 -42.07 19.68
C LYS A 2 -30.95 -40.61 19.24
N LYS A 3 -30.42 -39.77 20.15
CA LYS A 3 -30.22 -38.34 20.00
C LYS A 3 -29.16 -38.11 18.92
N LYS A 4 -29.43 -37.24 17.95
CA LYS A 4 -28.39 -36.65 17.10
C LYS A 4 -27.81 -35.46 17.87
N LEU A 5 -26.51 -35.51 18.12
CA LEU A 5 -25.74 -34.40 18.64
C LEU A 5 -25.60 -33.37 17.52
N LEU A 6 -26.07 -32.16 17.80
CA LEU A 6 -25.66 -30.93 17.12
C LEU A 6 -24.13 -30.80 17.35
N ALA A 7 -23.35 -30.84 16.28
CA ALA A 7 -22.01 -30.27 16.31
C ALA A 7 -22.23 -28.76 16.13
N ALA A 8 -21.95 -28.00 17.18
CA ALA A 8 -21.93 -26.56 17.10
C ALA A 8 -20.70 -26.16 16.27
N PHE A 9 -20.95 -25.57 15.11
CA PHE A 9 -19.99 -24.65 14.50
C PHE A 9 -19.78 -23.53 15.52
N LEU A 10 -18.64 -23.50 16.19
CA LEU A 10 -18.13 -22.24 16.75
C LEU A 10 -17.45 -21.54 15.58
N SER A 11 -18.25 -20.88 14.76
CA SER A 11 -17.78 -19.69 14.05
C SER A 11 -17.49 -18.67 15.16
N CYS A 12 -16.22 -18.44 15.46
CA CYS A 12 -15.84 -17.22 16.16
C CYS A 12 -16.14 -16.08 15.17
N SER A 13 -17.38 -15.59 15.23
CA SER A 13 -17.76 -14.31 14.65
C SER A 13 -16.95 -13.26 15.39
N ILE A 14 -15.82 -12.88 14.80
CA ILE A 14 -15.02 -11.74 15.25
C ILE A 14 -15.94 -10.53 15.09
N ILE A 15 -16.34 -9.95 16.21
CA ILE A 15 -16.88 -8.60 16.23
C ILE A 15 -15.66 -7.72 15.95
N LEU A 16 -15.40 -7.46 14.67
CA LEU A 16 -14.46 -6.44 14.26
C LEU A 16 -15.12 -5.10 14.63
N SER A 17 -14.74 -4.52 15.76
CA SER A 17 -14.80 -3.08 15.98
C SER A 17 -13.75 -2.41 15.08
N GLY A 18 -13.93 -2.58 13.77
CA GLY A 18 -13.26 -1.77 12.76
C GLY A 18 -14.16 -0.56 12.50
N CYS A 19 -13.99 0.49 13.30
CA CYS A 19 -14.49 1.79 12.92
C CYS A 19 -13.68 2.21 11.69
N SER A 20 -14.35 2.18 10.54
CA SER A 20 -14.00 2.95 9.35
C SER A 20 -13.50 4.35 9.72
N ILE A 21 -12.56 4.90 8.95
CA ILE A 21 -12.31 6.35 8.82
C ILE A 21 -13.63 7.08 9.05
N PRO A 22 -13.75 7.94 10.09
CA PRO A 22 -14.98 8.65 10.38
C PRO A 22 -15.37 9.46 9.14
N ASN A 23 -16.42 8.99 8.49
CA ASN A 23 -17.33 9.70 7.57
C ASN A 23 -16.90 11.15 7.24
N ILE A 24 -15.86 11.30 6.41
CA ILE A 24 -15.54 12.59 5.82
C ILE A 24 -16.68 12.91 4.85
N GLY A 25 -17.58 13.81 5.28
CA GLY A 25 -18.37 14.63 4.36
C GLY A 25 -19.66 14.04 3.78
N LEU A 26 -20.46 13.26 4.49
CA LEU A 26 -21.88 13.10 4.12
C LEU A 26 -22.73 14.18 4.81
N GLY A 27 -22.73 15.36 4.18
CA GLY A 27 -23.47 16.54 4.63
C GLY A 27 -24.94 16.23 4.95
N GLY A 28 -25.30 16.40 6.21
CA GLY A 28 -26.68 16.48 6.67
C GLY A 28 -27.18 17.91 6.54
N ASP A 29 -28.14 18.12 5.64
CA ASP A 29 -28.82 19.40 5.46
C ASP A 29 -30.01 19.49 6.44
N ASP A 30 -29.99 20.50 7.30
CA ASP A 30 -31.16 21.06 7.97
C ASP A 30 -30.80 22.48 8.46
N THR A 31 -31.02 23.52 7.65
CA THR A 31 -32.06 24.55 7.90
C THR A 31 -31.96 25.77 6.98
N GLU A 32 -33.14 26.18 6.52
CA GLU A 32 -33.47 27.40 5.76
C GLU A 32 -32.84 28.69 6.32
N SER A 33 -32.33 29.57 5.44
CA SER A 33 -32.82 30.96 5.33
C SER A 33 -32.21 31.77 4.19
N GLU A 34 -33.11 32.23 3.31
CA GLU A 34 -33.26 33.53 2.64
C GLU A 34 -32.03 34.30 2.06
N ASP A 35 -32.02 34.35 0.72
CA ASP A 35 -31.84 35.52 -0.15
C ASP A 35 -31.13 36.78 0.39
N GLN A 36 -30.02 37.17 -0.25
CA GLN A 36 -29.96 38.48 -0.94
C GLN A 36 -28.79 38.61 -1.92
N ASP A 37 -29.16 38.98 -3.15
CA ASP A 37 -28.33 39.58 -4.19
C ASP A 37 -27.47 40.74 -3.64
N ASP A 38 -26.22 40.85 -4.10
CA ASP A 38 -25.80 42.12 -4.73
C ASP A 38 -24.59 41.96 -5.66
N LYS A 39 -24.73 42.57 -6.83
CA LYS A 39 -23.70 42.76 -7.86
C LYS A 39 -22.91 44.04 -7.58
N ASN A 40 -21.63 44.06 -7.95
CA ASN A 40 -20.96 45.09 -8.78
C ASN A 40 -19.45 44.75 -8.82
N GLU A 41 -18.86 44.46 -9.98
CA GLU A 41 -18.35 45.42 -10.99
C GLU A 41 -17.15 46.26 -10.51
N ASP A 42 -15.97 45.81 -10.96
CA ASP A 42 -15.09 46.48 -11.94
C ASP A 42 -13.84 47.27 -11.48
N ASP A 43 -12.78 46.93 -12.22
CA ASP A 43 -11.74 47.78 -12.81
C ASP A 43 -10.52 48.32 -12.01
N SER A 44 -9.37 47.72 -12.36
CA SER A 44 -8.23 48.36 -13.07
C SER A 44 -7.12 49.15 -12.34
N GLU A 45 -5.89 48.83 -12.80
CA GLU A 45 -4.74 49.71 -13.09
C GLU A 45 -3.97 50.36 -11.91
N LYS A 46 -2.64 50.58 -11.91
CA LYS A 46 -1.45 50.21 -12.70
C LYS A 46 -0.25 50.95 -12.06
N GLU A 47 0.97 50.56 -12.45
CA GLU A 47 2.22 51.35 -12.50
C GLU A 47 2.92 51.69 -11.17
N ASP A 48 4.10 51.09 -10.93
CA ASP A 48 5.45 51.48 -11.40
C ASP A 48 6.03 52.67 -10.64
N THR A 49 7.18 52.48 -10.00
CA THR A 49 8.40 53.23 -10.34
C THR A 49 9.65 52.69 -9.65
N ASP A 50 10.67 52.51 -10.49
CA ASP A 50 12.09 52.32 -10.22
C ASP A 50 12.71 53.33 -9.24
N GLN A 51 13.82 52.96 -8.60
CA GLN A 51 15.18 53.40 -9.00
C GLN A 51 16.22 53.19 -7.88
N ASP A 52 17.34 52.54 -8.28
CA ASP A 52 18.76 52.96 -8.14
C ASP A 52 19.31 53.39 -6.75
N GLU A 53 20.56 53.15 -6.38
CA GLU A 53 21.78 52.71 -7.06
C GLU A 53 22.87 52.51 -5.98
N SER A 54 23.98 51.89 -6.40
CA SER A 54 25.37 52.09 -5.95
C SER A 54 25.85 51.35 -4.70
N ASP A 55 27.10 50.89 -4.61
CA ASP A 55 28.17 50.42 -5.53
C ASP A 55 29.37 50.17 -4.60
N ASP A 56 30.20 49.19 -4.96
CA ASP A 56 31.64 49.06 -4.68
C ASP A 56 32.13 49.04 -3.19
N ASP A 57 33.14 48.30 -2.76
CA ASP A 57 34.28 47.69 -3.46
C ASP A 57 35.00 46.70 -2.52
N ALA A 58 35.89 45.90 -3.11
CA ALA A 58 36.60 44.78 -2.52
C ALA A 58 37.80 45.16 -1.62
N SER A 59 38.18 44.26 -0.70
CA SER A 59 39.59 43.94 -0.45
C SER A 59 39.78 42.60 0.25
N ASN A 60 40.53 41.72 -0.42
CA ASN A 60 40.99 40.42 0.03
C ASN A 60 42.30 40.57 0.86
N SER A 61 42.45 39.86 1.97
CA SER A 61 43.75 39.61 2.60
C SER A 61 43.75 38.35 3.48
N ASP A 62 44.39 37.31 2.96
CA ASP A 62 45.24 36.28 3.58
C ASP A 62 44.98 35.79 5.04
N ASP A 63 44.70 34.49 5.09
CA ASP A 63 44.86 33.46 6.16
C ASP A 63 46.21 33.54 6.95
N PRO A 64 46.40 32.87 8.14
CA PRO A 64 45.92 31.51 8.46
C PRO A 64 45.43 31.20 9.90
N GLU A 65 44.65 30.11 9.99
CA GLU A 65 44.54 29.09 11.06
C GLU A 65 44.11 29.52 12.48
N ASP A 66 42.92 29.10 12.94
CA ASP A 66 42.76 27.99 13.90
C ASP A 66 41.28 27.59 14.12
N GLU A 67 41.08 26.33 14.45
CA GLU A 67 39.87 25.51 14.46
C GLU A 67 38.69 25.99 15.34
N SER A 68 37.48 25.91 14.79
CA SER A 68 36.29 25.47 15.54
C SER A 68 35.27 24.86 14.57
N ASP A 69 35.02 23.55 14.74
CA ASP A 69 33.89 22.83 14.15
C ASP A 69 32.57 23.54 14.50
N ASP A 70 31.96 24.18 13.50
CA ASP A 70 30.52 24.40 13.47
C ASP A 70 29.97 23.46 12.39
N GLN A 71 29.36 22.36 12.83
CA GLN A 71 28.41 21.60 12.01
C GLN A 71 27.31 22.57 11.58
N ALA A 72 27.36 23.00 10.33
CA ALA A 72 26.22 23.58 9.68
C ALA A 72 25.19 22.45 9.47
N ASP A 73 24.08 22.54 10.19
CA ASP A 73 22.80 21.97 9.75
C ASP A 73 22.57 22.46 8.31
N ALA A 74 22.87 21.59 7.35
CA ALA A 74 22.33 21.72 6.03
C ALA A 74 20.91 21.18 6.12
N SER A 75 19.96 22.05 6.48
CA SER A 75 18.56 21.82 6.13
C SER A 75 18.52 21.76 4.61
N THR A 76 18.47 20.56 4.05
CA THR A 76 18.24 20.35 2.63
C THR A 76 16.82 20.83 2.36
N GLU A 77 16.69 22.09 1.96
CA GLU A 77 15.41 22.68 1.56
C GLU A 77 15.00 21.96 0.27
N VAL A 78 14.13 20.96 0.41
CA VAL A 78 13.59 20.22 -0.74
C VAL A 78 12.69 21.15 -1.52
N ASP A 79 12.95 21.25 -2.82
CA ASP A 79 12.09 21.99 -3.72
C ASP A 79 10.71 21.29 -3.76
N LEU A 80 9.69 21.97 -3.23
CA LEU A 80 8.30 21.48 -3.25
C LEU A 80 7.85 21.07 -4.65
N ALA A 81 8.35 21.74 -5.70
CA ALA A 81 8.01 21.37 -7.07
C ALA A 81 8.65 20.03 -7.50
N ASP A 82 9.85 19.72 -6.98
CA ASP A 82 10.54 18.46 -7.24
C ASP A 82 9.92 17.31 -6.44
N PHE A 83 9.51 17.58 -5.19
CA PHE A 83 8.74 16.62 -4.40
C PHE A 83 7.39 16.27 -5.04
N GLU A 84 6.60 17.28 -5.43
CA GLU A 84 5.30 17.05 -6.07
C GLU A 84 5.41 16.29 -7.39
N ALA A 85 6.52 16.46 -8.13
CA ALA A 85 6.79 15.72 -9.35
C ALA A 85 7.25 14.27 -9.10
N ASN A 86 7.83 13.99 -7.92
CA ASN A 86 8.50 12.73 -7.62
C ASN A 86 8.07 12.14 -6.27
N LYS A 87 6.77 12.20 -5.95
CA LYS A 87 6.23 11.64 -4.71
C LYS A 87 6.64 10.18 -4.55
N PRO A 88 7.09 9.76 -3.36
CA PRO A 88 7.57 8.40 -3.16
C PRO A 88 6.46 7.39 -3.39
N VAL A 89 6.80 6.33 -4.12
CA VAL A 89 5.98 5.12 -4.22
C VAL A 89 6.59 4.06 -3.31
N PHE A 90 5.74 3.29 -2.65
CA PHE A 90 6.13 2.26 -1.71
C PHE A 90 5.78 0.88 -2.24
N LYS A 91 6.52 -0.13 -1.76
CA LYS A 91 6.23 -1.55 -1.97
C LYS A 91 6.13 -2.28 -0.64
N MET A 92 5.28 -3.29 -0.62
CA MET A 92 5.19 -4.28 0.44
C MET A 92 6.05 -5.48 0.11
N VAL A 93 7.09 -5.67 0.91
CA VAL A 93 7.94 -6.86 0.87
C VAL A 93 7.43 -7.86 1.89
N ASN A 94 7.49 -9.14 1.52
CA ASN A 94 6.92 -10.19 2.35
C ASN A 94 7.90 -11.37 2.53
N LYS A 95 7.99 -11.89 3.75
CA LYS A 95 8.55 -13.21 4.06
C LYS A 95 7.44 -14.16 4.49
N HIS A 96 7.17 -15.16 3.65
CA HIS A 96 6.04 -16.07 3.79
C HIS A 96 6.46 -17.54 3.73
N ASP A 97 5.93 -18.35 4.64
CA ASP A 97 5.91 -19.81 4.51
C ASP A 97 4.58 -20.40 4.99
N ARG A 98 4.13 -21.47 4.32
CA ARG A 98 2.93 -22.23 4.67
C ARG A 98 3.26 -23.70 4.86
N LEU A 99 3.02 -24.19 6.06
CA LEU A 99 3.19 -25.58 6.41
C LEU A 99 1.91 -26.39 6.16
N TYR A 100 1.97 -27.31 5.20
CA TYR A 100 0.93 -28.30 4.96
C TYR A 100 1.30 -29.69 5.48
N VAL A 101 0.35 -30.36 6.11
CA VAL A 101 0.44 -31.74 6.61
C VAL A 101 -0.62 -32.63 5.99
N TYR A 102 -0.42 -33.96 6.11
CA TYR A 102 -1.21 -34.97 5.39
C TYR A 102 -1.64 -36.14 6.29
N PRO A 103 -2.37 -35.89 7.39
CA PRO A 103 -2.67 -36.91 8.41
C PRO A 103 -3.44 -38.13 7.86
N ASP A 104 -4.23 -37.94 6.80
CA ASP A 104 -5.02 -39.00 6.15
C ASP A 104 -4.95 -38.93 4.61
N GLY A 105 -3.86 -38.35 4.09
CA GLY A 105 -3.72 -38.06 2.66
C GLY A 105 -4.55 -36.87 2.16
N GLN A 106 -5.20 -36.12 3.07
CA GLN A 106 -5.79 -34.81 2.78
C GLN A 106 -4.80 -33.70 3.12
N ILE A 107 -4.71 -32.68 2.27
CA ILE A 107 -3.92 -31.46 2.55
C ILE A 107 -4.60 -30.71 3.71
N THR A 108 -3.83 -30.36 4.73
CA THR A 108 -4.30 -29.53 5.84
C THR A 108 -3.24 -28.49 6.17
N LEU A 109 -3.63 -27.22 6.24
CA LEU A 109 -2.76 -26.14 6.68
C LEU A 109 -2.56 -26.26 8.20
N ALA A 110 -1.32 -26.39 8.64
CA ALA A 110 -0.93 -26.51 10.04
C ALA A 110 -0.15 -25.30 10.55
N GLY A 111 0.45 -24.53 9.66
CA GLY A 111 1.20 -23.32 9.98
C GLY A 111 1.14 -22.29 8.85
N ASP A 112 1.01 -21.02 9.20
CA ASP A 112 1.18 -19.86 8.30
C ASP A 112 2.11 -18.82 8.98
N TYR A 113 3.27 -18.52 8.38
CA TYR A 113 4.23 -17.58 8.94
C TYR A 113 4.47 -16.46 7.93
N ASN A 114 4.01 -15.26 8.24
CA ASN A 114 3.92 -14.14 7.32
C ASN A 114 4.45 -12.85 7.96
N LEU A 115 5.53 -12.27 7.45
CA LEU A 115 6.04 -10.97 7.92
C LEU A 115 6.12 -9.99 6.76
N GLU A 116 5.27 -8.96 6.78
CA GLU A 116 5.34 -7.84 5.85
C GLU A 116 6.31 -6.75 6.32
N SER A 117 6.89 -6.01 5.38
CA SER A 117 7.70 -4.81 5.64
C SER A 117 7.51 -3.80 4.52
N LEU A 118 7.37 -2.53 4.89
CA LEU A 118 7.26 -1.42 3.94
C LEU A 118 8.65 -1.01 3.47
N MET A 119 8.80 -0.81 2.16
CA MET A 119 10.01 -0.25 1.56
C MET A 119 9.66 0.76 0.48
N LEU A 120 10.61 1.62 0.12
CA LEU A 120 10.48 2.41 -1.10
C LEU A 120 10.60 1.50 -2.33
N LEU A 121 9.84 1.86 -3.36
CA LEU A 121 10.01 1.32 -4.69
C LEU A 121 11.43 1.65 -5.18
N ASP A 122 12.10 0.73 -5.88
CA ASP A 122 13.55 0.79 -6.07
C ASP A 122 14.02 2.06 -6.81
N GLU A 123 13.20 2.61 -7.70
CA GLU A 123 13.46 3.86 -8.43
C GLU A 123 13.49 5.11 -7.54
N TYR A 124 12.94 5.03 -6.33
CA TYR A 124 12.84 6.17 -5.40
C TYR A 124 13.92 6.16 -4.31
N GLN A 125 14.73 5.09 -4.22
CA GLN A 125 15.75 4.94 -3.17
C GLN A 125 16.81 6.06 -3.24
N ASP A 126 17.28 6.41 -4.43
CA ASP A 126 18.28 7.47 -4.63
C ASP A 126 17.71 8.88 -4.36
N MET A 127 16.38 9.05 -4.48
CA MET A 127 15.69 10.32 -4.23
C MET A 127 15.40 10.55 -2.74
N TYR A 128 15.18 9.47 -1.98
CA TYR A 128 14.86 9.52 -0.55
C TYR A 128 15.76 8.57 0.27
N PRO A 129 17.09 8.76 0.25
CA PRO A 129 18.02 7.77 0.80
C PRO A 129 17.94 7.62 2.32
N GLU A 130 17.60 8.67 3.04
CA GLU A 130 17.42 8.67 4.49
C GLU A 130 16.19 7.84 4.91
N LEU A 131 15.08 8.02 4.20
CA LEU A 131 13.87 7.22 4.40
C LEU A 131 14.10 5.75 3.99
N ASP A 132 14.75 5.51 2.85
CA ASP A 132 15.11 4.13 2.43
C ASP A 132 15.93 3.42 3.50
N ALA A 133 16.93 4.09 4.07
CA ALA A 133 17.78 3.50 5.09
C ALA A 133 16.99 3.07 6.33
N VAL A 134 16.00 3.86 6.75
CA VAL A 134 15.14 3.53 7.90
C VAL A 134 14.20 2.37 7.58
N LEU A 135 13.51 2.41 6.45
CA LEU A 135 12.58 1.35 6.05
C LEU A 135 13.31 0.03 5.78
N ARG A 136 14.46 0.07 5.09
CA ARG A 136 15.32 -1.10 4.85
C ARG A 136 15.82 -1.70 6.14
N LYS A 137 16.24 -0.89 7.13
CA LYS A 137 16.66 -1.41 8.43
C LYS A 137 15.53 -2.21 9.10
N ARG A 138 14.29 -1.73 9.04
CA ARG A 138 13.12 -2.47 9.59
C ARG A 138 12.85 -3.76 8.81
N ALA A 139 12.94 -3.71 7.48
CA ALA A 139 12.81 -4.91 6.64
C ALA A 139 13.91 -5.94 6.93
N ASP A 140 15.15 -5.51 7.16
CA ASP A 140 16.28 -6.35 7.57
C ASP A 140 16.01 -7.03 8.92
N GLU A 141 15.49 -6.28 9.90
CA GLU A 141 15.13 -6.80 11.22
C GLU A 141 14.03 -7.88 11.13
N ASN A 142 12.99 -7.66 10.33
CA ASN A 142 11.93 -8.65 10.08
C ASN A 142 12.44 -9.88 9.32
N ASN A 143 13.28 -9.68 8.31
CA ASN A 143 13.91 -10.77 7.56
C ASN A 143 14.82 -11.62 8.47
N GLN A 144 15.56 -10.98 9.39
CA GLN A 144 16.36 -11.69 10.38
C GLN A 144 15.48 -12.47 11.37
N LYS A 145 14.38 -11.87 11.85
CA LYS A 145 13.39 -12.57 12.70
C LYS A 145 12.83 -13.80 11.99
N TYR A 146 12.43 -13.67 10.73
CA TYR A 146 11.99 -14.81 9.91
C TYR A 146 13.03 -15.93 9.88
N LYS A 147 14.28 -15.61 9.54
CA LYS A 147 15.38 -16.59 9.46
C LYS A 147 15.65 -17.29 10.79
N ASP A 148 15.50 -16.59 11.91
CA ASP A 148 15.75 -17.13 13.25
C ASP A 148 14.60 -18.01 13.77
N GLU A 149 13.36 -17.79 13.33
CA GLU A 149 12.17 -18.42 13.90
C GLU A 149 11.53 -19.50 13.02
N ILE A 150 11.68 -19.45 11.68
CA ILE A 150 10.88 -20.29 10.77
C ILE A 150 11.10 -21.79 10.95
N GLU A 151 12.35 -22.25 11.10
CA GLU A 151 12.64 -23.68 11.29
C GLU A 151 11.97 -24.22 12.57
N LYS A 152 12.00 -23.42 13.65
CA LYS A 152 11.38 -23.77 14.92
C LYS A 152 9.86 -23.74 14.83
N PHE A 153 9.30 -22.74 14.14
CA PHE A 153 7.87 -22.65 13.87
C PHE A 153 7.37 -23.90 13.15
N GLU A 154 8.03 -24.29 12.06
CA GLU A 154 7.66 -25.48 11.29
C GLU A 154 7.77 -26.77 12.10
N GLU A 155 8.84 -26.94 12.89
CA GLU A 155 9.02 -28.12 13.74
C GLU A 155 7.89 -28.23 14.77
N ASP A 156 7.63 -27.15 15.51
CA ASP A 156 6.59 -27.10 16.55
C ASP A 156 5.19 -27.33 15.95
N ALA A 157 4.86 -26.65 14.85
CA ALA A 157 3.56 -26.78 14.19
C ALA A 157 3.35 -28.22 13.67
N ARG A 158 4.40 -28.84 13.11
CA ARG A 158 4.37 -30.24 12.65
C ARG A 158 4.17 -31.22 13.80
N GLU A 159 4.94 -31.10 14.88
CA GLU A 159 4.81 -32.00 16.04
C GLU A 159 3.40 -31.93 16.67
N ARG A 160 2.84 -30.71 16.76
CA ARG A 160 1.48 -30.50 17.28
C ARG A 160 0.43 -31.10 16.35
N ALA A 161 0.56 -30.89 15.04
CA ALA A 161 -0.33 -31.46 14.03
C ALA A 161 -0.31 -33.00 14.03
N GLU A 162 0.88 -33.61 14.14
CA GLU A 162 1.03 -35.06 14.29
C GLU A 162 0.35 -35.56 15.58
N SER A 163 0.54 -34.84 16.70
CA SER A 163 -0.09 -35.19 17.97
C SER A 163 -1.62 -35.10 17.92
N ASP A 164 -2.16 -34.09 17.25
CA ASP A 164 -3.60 -33.92 17.06
C ASP A 164 -4.17 -35.03 16.17
N ALA A 165 -3.49 -35.36 15.07
CA ALA A 165 -3.86 -36.48 14.21
C ALA A 165 -3.87 -37.82 14.97
N GLU A 166 -2.85 -38.12 15.77
CA GLU A 166 -2.78 -39.35 16.58
C GLU A 166 -3.93 -39.46 17.60
N LYS A 167 -4.40 -38.32 18.12
CA LYS A 167 -5.51 -38.24 19.08
C LYS A 167 -6.88 -38.21 18.39
N GLY A 168 -6.93 -38.05 17.08
CA GLY A 168 -8.16 -37.82 16.32
C GLY A 168 -8.79 -36.44 16.56
N ASN A 169 -7.96 -35.45 16.89
CA ASN A 169 -8.35 -34.05 16.98
C ASN A 169 -8.31 -33.39 15.59
N THR A 170 -9.06 -32.29 15.44
CA THR A 170 -8.84 -31.36 14.33
C THR A 170 -7.45 -30.74 14.46
N ILE A 171 -6.71 -30.69 13.36
CA ILE A 171 -5.40 -30.01 13.32
C ILE A 171 -5.64 -28.52 13.44
N HIS A 172 -5.01 -27.91 14.43
CA HIS A 172 -5.01 -26.47 14.62
C HIS A 172 -4.03 -25.81 13.64
N ASN A 173 -4.42 -24.70 13.02
CA ASN A 173 -3.52 -23.86 12.25
C ASN A 173 -2.81 -22.89 13.20
N TYR A 174 -1.48 -22.93 13.25
CA TYR A 174 -0.69 -21.93 13.97
C TYR A 174 -0.28 -20.80 13.03
N TRP A 175 -0.25 -19.57 13.50
CA TRP A 175 0.15 -18.44 12.68
C TRP A 175 0.90 -17.36 13.45
N VAL A 176 1.81 -16.72 12.73
CA VAL A 176 2.46 -15.45 13.07
C VAL A 176 2.32 -14.57 11.85
N GLU A 177 1.67 -13.43 12.02
CA GLU A 177 1.37 -12.50 10.94
C GLU A 177 1.78 -11.09 11.34
N THR A 178 2.44 -10.39 10.43
CA THR A 178 2.61 -8.94 10.48
C THR A 178 2.11 -8.39 9.17
N GLU A 179 1.07 -7.57 9.22
CA GLU A 179 0.53 -6.85 8.06
C GLU A 179 0.85 -5.37 8.19
N VAL A 180 1.26 -4.72 7.11
CA VAL A 180 1.48 -3.27 7.09
C VAL A 180 0.31 -2.57 6.42
N ILE A 181 -0.20 -1.55 7.10
CA ILE A 181 -1.31 -0.72 6.63
C ILE A 181 -0.83 0.73 6.54
N VAL A 182 -0.60 1.20 5.31
CA VAL A 182 -0.26 2.60 5.02
C VAL A 182 -1.52 3.44 5.08
N LEU A 183 -1.48 4.51 5.88
CA LEU A 183 -2.58 5.44 6.12
C LEU A 183 -2.34 6.83 5.53
N ARG A 184 -1.08 7.21 5.28
CA ARG A 184 -0.69 8.47 4.65
C ARG A 184 0.66 8.33 3.98
N SER A 185 0.82 8.75 2.73
CA SER A 185 2.15 8.74 2.10
C SER A 185 2.30 9.62 0.84
N THR A 186 1.36 10.53 0.57
CA THR A 186 1.34 11.37 -0.65
C THR A 186 1.73 12.82 -0.43
N ASP A 187 2.26 13.12 0.74
CA ASP A 187 2.81 14.42 1.09
C ASP A 187 4.08 14.25 1.92
N ARG A 188 4.50 15.29 2.66
CA ARG A 188 5.75 15.29 3.43
C ARG A 188 5.84 14.15 4.45
N TYR A 189 4.73 13.58 4.91
CA TYR A 189 4.73 12.61 6.00
C TYR A 189 4.26 11.23 5.53
N LEU A 190 5.01 10.22 5.94
CA LEU A 190 4.61 8.82 5.85
C LEU A 190 3.99 8.42 7.18
N GLY A 191 2.76 7.91 7.16
CA GLY A 191 2.07 7.34 8.30
C GLY A 191 1.55 5.94 7.98
N TYR A 192 1.89 4.96 8.82
CA TYR A 192 1.42 3.59 8.69
C TYR A 192 1.39 2.89 10.05
N TYR A 193 0.73 1.75 10.14
CA TYR A 193 0.86 0.86 11.28
C TYR A 193 1.16 -0.58 10.86
N GLU A 194 1.83 -1.29 11.76
CA GLU A 194 2.02 -2.75 11.68
C GLU A 194 0.96 -3.43 12.55
N MET A 195 0.18 -4.32 11.96
CA MET A 195 -0.74 -5.21 12.67
C MET A 195 -0.06 -6.55 12.94
N VAL A 196 0.20 -6.85 14.20
CA VAL A 196 0.89 -8.07 14.63
C VAL A 196 -0.10 -9.05 15.23
N GLN A 197 -0.15 -10.27 14.68
CA GLN A 197 -0.98 -11.36 15.17
C GLN A 197 -0.13 -12.60 15.45
N ASP A 198 -0.36 -13.26 16.58
CA ASP A 198 0.40 -14.47 16.94
C ASP A 198 -0.47 -15.42 17.79
N ASN A 199 -0.67 -16.66 17.34
CA ASN A 199 -1.27 -17.73 18.14
C ASN A 199 -0.33 -18.93 18.39
N TRP A 200 0.95 -18.79 18.02
CA TRP A 200 1.99 -19.80 18.20
C TRP A 200 2.71 -19.65 19.54
N ASN A 201 3.22 -18.45 19.84
CA ASN A 201 3.95 -18.13 21.06
C ASN A 201 3.02 -17.68 22.19
N SER A 202 1.86 -17.15 21.83
CA SER A 202 0.83 -16.69 22.77
C SER A 202 -0.46 -17.50 22.62
N SER A 203 -1.40 -17.38 23.56
CA SER A 203 -2.74 -17.96 23.37
C SER A 203 -3.50 -17.30 22.23
N TYR A 204 -3.25 -16.00 22.02
CA TYR A 204 -3.71 -15.13 20.95
C TYR A 204 -3.15 -13.74 21.24
N LEU A 205 -2.48 -13.12 20.27
CA LEU A 205 -1.96 -11.75 20.32
C LEU A 205 -2.55 -10.99 19.13
N TYR A 206 -2.94 -9.74 19.37
CA TYR A 206 -3.40 -8.82 18.33
C TYR A 206 -2.99 -7.39 18.72
N GLU A 207 -1.96 -6.86 18.06
CA GLU A 207 -1.41 -5.53 18.34
C GLU A 207 -1.39 -4.68 17.07
N ARG A 208 -1.56 -3.37 17.22
CA ARG A 208 -1.28 -2.36 16.19
C ARG A 208 -0.14 -1.49 16.69
N ASN A 209 0.85 -1.21 15.85
CA ASN A 209 1.98 -0.34 16.18
C ASN A 209 2.12 0.73 15.10
N GLY A 210 1.84 1.98 15.45
CA GLY A 210 1.88 3.13 14.54
C GLY A 210 3.27 3.72 14.38
N TYR A 211 3.54 4.25 13.19
CA TYR A 211 4.78 4.91 12.82
C TYR A 211 4.50 6.14 11.95
N THR A 212 5.22 7.23 12.21
CA THR A 212 5.17 8.44 11.39
C THR A 212 6.59 8.92 11.09
N TYR A 213 6.92 9.12 9.81
CA TYR A 213 8.22 9.64 9.38
C TYR A 213 8.06 10.89 8.51
N ASP A 214 8.98 11.84 8.65
CA ASP A 214 9.22 12.85 7.62
C ASP A 214 9.94 12.17 6.45
N ILE A 215 9.34 12.21 5.26
CA ILE A 215 9.83 11.50 4.08
C ILE A 215 11.19 12.05 3.61
N ILE A 216 11.45 13.34 3.82
CA ILE A 216 12.68 13.99 3.37
C ILE A 216 13.84 13.64 4.28
N THR A 217 13.62 13.70 5.60
CA THR A 217 14.72 13.49 6.57
C THR A 217 14.84 12.04 7.02
N GLY A 218 13.81 11.21 6.79
CA GLY A 218 13.70 9.86 7.32
C GLY A 218 13.50 9.82 8.85
N GLU A 219 13.38 10.96 9.52
CA GLU A 219 13.24 11.02 10.97
C GLU A 219 11.82 10.71 11.41
N GLU A 220 11.70 10.00 12.55
CA GLU A 220 10.41 9.77 13.18
C GLU A 220 9.85 11.08 13.74
N VAL A 221 8.59 11.38 13.43
CA VAL A 221 7.94 12.62 13.87
C VAL A 221 7.64 12.55 15.36
N ASN A 222 7.97 13.61 16.10
CA ASN A 222 7.63 13.72 17.51
C ASN A 222 6.17 14.17 17.70
N LEU A 223 5.40 13.45 18.52
CA LEU A 223 3.99 13.78 18.79
C LEU A 223 3.79 15.18 19.38
N GLY A 224 4.74 15.65 20.20
CA GLY A 224 4.72 16.98 20.80
C GLY A 224 4.89 18.12 19.80
N ASP A 225 5.39 17.87 18.60
CA ASP A 225 5.42 18.86 17.51
C ASP A 225 4.09 18.90 16.73
N VAL A 226 3.37 17.77 16.72
CA VAL A 226 2.08 17.60 16.04
C VAL A 226 0.93 18.23 16.85
N LEU A 227 1.03 18.27 18.18
CA LEU A 227 -0.02 18.76 19.06
C LEU A 227 0.37 20.06 19.78
N ASN A 228 -0.54 21.03 19.80
CA ASN A 228 -0.36 22.34 20.45
C ASN A 228 -0.83 22.37 21.91
N ILE A 229 -0.97 21.21 22.56
CA ILE A 229 -1.56 21.03 23.88
C ILE A 229 -0.63 20.23 24.80
N SER A 230 -0.94 20.22 26.10
CA SER A 230 -0.22 19.38 27.07
C SER A 230 -0.70 17.92 27.04
N GLU A 231 0.12 17.01 27.54
CA GLU A 231 -0.23 15.59 27.72
C GLU A 231 -1.49 15.40 28.60
N GLU A 232 -1.68 16.26 29.61
CA GLU A 232 -2.87 16.23 30.46
C GLU A 232 -4.14 16.57 29.66
N GLU A 233 -4.06 17.59 28.81
CA GLU A 233 -5.17 17.98 27.92
C GLU A 233 -5.43 16.92 26.84
N LEU A 234 -4.38 16.32 26.27
CA LEU A 234 -4.55 15.23 25.30
C LEU A 234 -5.27 14.04 25.93
N ASN A 235 -4.88 13.66 27.16
CA ASN A 235 -5.52 12.56 27.87
C ASN A 235 -7.01 12.82 28.12
N GLU A 236 -7.42 14.07 28.37
CA GLU A 236 -8.83 14.44 28.50
C GLU A 236 -9.58 14.26 27.16
N ILE A 237 -8.99 14.70 26.05
CA ILE A 237 -9.55 14.54 24.69
C ILE A 237 -9.69 13.05 24.33
N ILE A 238 -8.64 12.26 24.53
CA ILE A 238 -8.66 10.81 24.26
C ILE A 238 -9.79 10.13 25.05
N ILE A 239 -9.98 10.49 26.32
CA ILE A 239 -11.05 9.93 27.14
C ILE A 239 -12.44 10.34 26.66
N GLU A 240 -12.60 11.56 26.15
CA GLU A 240 -13.85 12.02 25.54
C GLU A 240 -14.17 11.18 24.30
N HIS A 241 -13.23 11.07 23.36
CA HIS A 241 -13.40 10.26 22.15
C HIS A 241 -13.68 8.79 22.47
N LEU A 242 -12.93 8.17 23.40
CA LEU A 242 -13.18 6.78 23.81
C LEU A 242 -14.62 6.57 24.31
N LYS A 243 -15.18 7.52 25.07
CA LYS A 243 -16.56 7.45 25.57
C LYS A 243 -17.60 7.68 24.47
N GLU A 244 -17.26 8.45 23.44
CA GLU A 244 -18.14 8.74 22.31
C GLU A 244 -18.16 7.61 21.27
N ASP A 245 -16.99 7.07 20.94
CA ASP A 245 -16.80 6.01 19.95
C ASP A 245 -17.18 4.63 20.47
N TYR A 246 -16.99 4.41 21.78
CA TYR A 246 -17.28 3.14 22.47
C TYR A 246 -18.28 3.32 23.62
N PRO A 247 -19.50 3.82 23.36
CA PRO A 247 -20.47 4.13 24.42
C PRO A 247 -20.93 2.88 25.19
N GLU A 248 -20.91 1.71 24.54
CA GLU A 248 -21.27 0.42 25.15
C GLU A 248 -20.17 -0.13 26.07
N ASP A 249 -18.93 0.36 25.93
CA ASP A 249 -17.75 -0.13 26.66
C ASP A 249 -17.40 0.79 27.85
N THR A 250 -18.31 1.70 28.22
CA THR A 250 -18.08 2.70 29.29
C THR A 250 -17.65 2.06 30.63
N ASP A 251 -18.23 0.90 30.98
CA ASP A 251 -17.86 0.16 32.20
C ASP A 251 -16.47 -0.49 32.06
N GLU A 252 -16.08 -0.85 30.84
CA GLU A 252 -14.77 -1.44 30.53
C GLU A 252 -13.68 -0.36 30.55
N LEU A 253 -13.98 0.86 30.13
CA LEU A 253 -13.06 2.00 30.23
C LEU A 253 -12.79 2.49 31.67
N GLU A 254 -13.31 1.81 32.70
CA GLU A 254 -13.03 2.12 34.11
C GLU A 254 -11.53 1.94 34.43
N GLY A 255 -10.81 3.06 34.56
CA GLY A 255 -9.38 3.10 34.84
C GLY A 255 -8.52 3.66 33.71
N ALA A 256 -9.10 3.91 32.53
CA ALA A 256 -8.40 4.52 31.40
C ALA A 256 -7.79 5.90 31.78
N GLU A 257 -8.53 6.72 32.54
CA GLU A 257 -8.05 8.02 33.05
C GLU A 257 -6.81 7.88 33.96
N ASP A 258 -6.69 6.78 34.71
CA ASP A 258 -5.52 6.52 35.54
C ASP A 258 -4.36 5.96 34.71
N ALA A 259 -4.64 5.09 33.74
CA ALA A 259 -3.63 4.52 32.84
C ALA A 259 -2.96 5.60 31.97
N LEU A 260 -3.74 6.52 31.41
CA LEU A 260 -3.25 7.57 30.53
C LEU A 260 -2.30 8.57 31.22
N LYS A 261 -2.32 8.71 32.55
CA LYS A 261 -1.42 9.63 33.29
C LYS A 261 0.05 9.28 33.13
N ASP A 262 0.35 8.02 32.91
CA ASP A 262 1.71 7.52 32.75
C ASP A 262 2.24 7.78 31.33
N TYR A 263 1.37 8.09 30.35
CA TYR A 263 1.76 8.35 28.97
C TYR A 263 2.45 9.71 28.81
N LYS A 264 3.49 9.74 27.96
CA LYS A 264 4.30 10.93 27.66
C LYS A 264 4.64 11.02 26.18
N TYR A 265 4.81 12.24 25.67
CA TYR A 265 5.22 12.46 24.27
C TYR A 265 6.61 11.88 23.98
N ASP A 266 7.57 12.12 24.88
CA ASP A 266 8.97 11.70 24.71
C ASP A 266 9.30 10.39 25.48
N ALA A 267 8.29 9.59 25.84
CA ALA A 267 8.55 8.29 26.49
C ALA A 267 8.96 7.23 25.48
N GLU A 268 9.67 6.21 25.98
CA GLU A 268 9.93 4.97 25.25
C GLU A 268 9.15 3.81 25.89
N GLY A 269 8.77 2.83 25.08
CA GLY A 269 8.14 1.58 25.56
C GLY A 269 6.70 1.77 26.02
N GLU A 270 6.32 1.09 27.12
CA GLU A 270 4.92 0.96 27.59
C GLU A 270 4.23 2.28 28.00
N ASN A 271 5.00 3.38 28.14
CA ASN A 271 4.48 4.69 28.50
C ASN A 271 4.51 5.68 27.32
N ALA A 272 4.90 5.24 26.12
CA ALA A 272 4.82 6.03 24.91
C ALA A 272 3.40 5.97 24.34
N TYR A 273 2.92 7.07 23.76
CA TYR A 273 1.72 6.98 22.91
C TYR A 273 2.07 6.16 21.67
N ASN A 274 1.15 5.27 21.29
CA ASN A 274 1.24 4.48 20.07
C ASN A 274 0.31 5.11 19.03
N TRP A 275 0.87 5.73 18.00
CA TRP A 275 0.10 6.58 17.11
C TRP A 275 0.71 6.68 15.71
N CYS A 276 -0.08 7.15 14.75
CA CYS A 276 0.42 7.57 13.44
C CYS A 276 -0.45 8.64 12.78
N LEU A 277 0.11 9.35 11.80
CA LEU A 277 -0.66 10.24 10.93
C LEU A 277 -1.42 9.44 9.87
N SER A 278 -2.65 9.86 9.59
CA SER A 278 -3.52 9.36 8.51
C SER A 278 -3.97 10.53 7.64
N TYR A 279 -4.74 10.27 6.57
CA TYR A 279 -5.37 11.32 5.78
C TYR A 279 -6.52 12.05 6.51
N ASP A 280 -7.17 11.41 7.49
CA ASP A 280 -8.33 11.91 8.24
C ASP A 280 -7.99 12.46 9.64
N GLY A 281 -6.81 12.16 10.16
CA GLY A 281 -6.38 12.68 11.46
C GLY A 281 -5.17 11.95 12.04
N ILE A 282 -5.04 12.07 13.37
CA ILE A 282 -4.02 11.40 14.18
C ILE A 282 -4.68 10.19 14.83
N HIS A 283 -4.19 9.00 14.51
CA HIS A 283 -4.71 7.74 15.04
C HIS A 283 -3.91 7.30 16.25
N PHE A 284 -4.57 7.05 17.37
CA PHE A 284 -3.99 6.50 18.60
C PHE A 284 -4.49 5.07 18.80
N PHE A 285 -3.56 4.12 18.95
CA PHE A 285 -3.88 2.71 19.13
C PHE A 285 -3.62 2.26 20.57
N PHE A 286 -4.65 1.73 21.21
CA PHE A 286 -4.57 1.16 22.54
C PHE A 286 -4.73 -0.35 22.46
N ASN A 287 -3.60 -1.06 22.47
CA ASN A 287 -3.54 -2.52 22.39
C ASN A 287 -4.17 -3.18 23.63
N GLU A 288 -4.45 -4.49 23.56
CA GLU A 288 -5.03 -5.22 24.68
C GLU A 288 -4.25 -5.01 25.99
N GLU A 289 -4.98 -4.90 27.11
CA GLU A 289 -4.44 -4.67 28.46
C GLU A 289 -3.72 -3.32 28.70
N THR A 290 -3.72 -2.37 27.73
CA THR A 290 -3.10 -1.05 27.91
C THR A 290 -3.94 -0.06 28.73
N LEU A 291 -5.21 0.14 28.36
CA LEU A 291 -6.11 1.08 29.05
C LEU A 291 -6.82 0.47 30.26
N VAL A 292 -7.07 -0.84 30.25
CA VAL A 292 -7.87 -1.53 31.26
C VAL A 292 -7.25 -2.87 31.63
N LYS A 293 -7.19 -3.17 32.93
CA LYS A 293 -6.76 -4.47 33.45
C LYS A 293 -7.92 -5.48 33.40
N GLY A 294 -8.10 -6.13 32.26
CA GLY A 294 -9.07 -7.21 32.10
C GLY A 294 -8.85 -7.99 30.81
N GLN A 295 -8.92 -9.32 30.89
CA GLN A 295 -9.09 -10.15 29.70
C GLN A 295 -10.51 -9.93 29.21
N LEU A 296 -10.74 -9.16 28.15
CA LEU A 296 -11.84 -9.32 27.20
C LEU A 296 -11.69 -8.25 26.09
N PHE A 297 -11.17 -8.73 24.94
CA PHE A 297 -11.31 -8.29 23.55
C PHE A 297 -11.39 -6.78 23.21
N GLY A 298 -10.35 -6.29 22.52
CA GLY A 298 -10.44 -5.15 21.62
C GLY A 298 -9.28 -4.17 21.71
N ASN A 299 -8.62 -3.90 20.58
CA ASN A 299 -7.75 -2.73 20.46
C ASN A 299 -8.65 -1.50 20.29
N HIS A 300 -8.60 -0.56 21.23
CA HIS A 300 -9.33 0.70 21.06
C HIS A 300 -8.52 1.62 20.14
N GLU A 301 -9.21 2.46 19.39
CA GLU A 301 -8.63 3.47 18.52
C GLU A 301 -9.31 4.80 18.78
N VAL A 302 -8.51 5.86 18.85
CA VAL A 302 -9.02 7.22 18.88
C VAL A 302 -8.45 7.95 17.69
N VAL A 303 -9.31 8.63 16.94
CA VAL A 303 -8.90 9.52 15.86
C VAL A 303 -9.17 10.95 16.28
N ILE A 304 -8.11 11.76 16.35
CA ILE A 304 -8.22 13.21 16.53
C ILE A 304 -8.16 13.84 15.15
N SER A 305 -9.22 14.56 14.77
CA SER A 305 -9.33 15.16 13.43
C SER A 305 -8.40 16.35 13.28
N TYR A 306 -7.92 16.60 12.05
CA TYR A 306 -7.14 17.80 11.72
C TYR A 306 -7.91 19.12 11.90
N ASP A 307 -9.24 19.07 11.93
CA ASP A 307 -10.09 20.24 12.17
C ASP A 307 -10.15 20.63 13.67
N GLU A 308 -9.63 19.80 14.57
CA GLU A 308 -9.57 20.12 15.99
C GLU A 308 -8.45 21.12 16.30
N ASP A 309 -8.76 22.15 17.10
CA ASP A 309 -7.85 23.25 17.45
C ASP A 309 -6.55 22.80 18.15
N CYS A 310 -6.50 21.56 18.65
CA CYS A 310 -5.34 20.98 19.31
C CYS A 310 -4.24 20.56 18.34
N VAL A 311 -4.54 20.39 17.05
CA VAL A 311 -3.58 19.91 16.05
C VAL A 311 -2.79 21.06 15.44
N ASN A 312 -1.48 20.87 15.27
CA ASN A 312 -0.64 21.78 14.52
C ASN A 312 -0.92 21.63 13.02
N SER A 313 -1.42 22.69 12.40
CA SER A 313 -1.82 22.72 10.99
C SER A 313 -0.68 22.41 10.00
N GLU A 314 0.60 22.51 10.41
CA GLU A 314 1.74 22.08 9.57
C GLU A 314 1.71 20.57 9.29
N TYR A 315 1.15 19.77 10.21
CA TYR A 315 1.05 18.31 10.08
C TYR A 315 -0.30 17.87 9.50
N ALA A 316 -1.26 18.78 9.32
CA ALA A 316 -2.55 18.45 8.74
C ALA A 316 -2.40 18.04 7.27
N TYR A 317 -3.18 17.03 6.85
CA TYR A 317 -3.22 16.63 5.46
C TYR A 317 -4.21 17.49 4.67
N ASP A 318 -3.81 17.95 3.49
CA ASP A 318 -4.71 18.61 2.54
C ASP A 318 -5.40 17.55 1.66
N THR A 319 -6.65 17.23 2.01
CA THR A 319 -7.45 16.21 1.32
C THR A 319 -7.74 16.56 -0.15
N SER A 320 -7.54 17.81 -0.57
CA SER A 320 -7.71 18.22 -1.97
C SER A 320 -6.62 17.68 -2.91
N ASN A 321 -5.52 17.15 -2.37
CA ASN A 321 -4.46 16.52 -3.17
C ASN A 321 -4.82 15.11 -3.68
N GLY A 322 -5.89 14.51 -3.16
CA GLY A 322 -6.26 13.14 -3.46
C GLY A 322 -5.32 12.12 -2.81
N TYR A 323 -5.87 10.96 -2.49
CA TYR A 323 -5.19 9.93 -1.73
C TYR A 323 -5.80 8.54 -1.92
N CYS A 324 -4.99 7.51 -1.74
CA CYS A 324 -5.40 6.12 -1.66
C CYS A 324 -5.07 5.57 -0.27
N TYR A 325 -5.95 4.76 0.29
CA TYR A 325 -5.74 4.12 1.59
C TYR A 325 -6.28 2.69 1.58
N ARG A 326 -5.62 1.80 2.33
CA ARG A 326 -6.03 0.40 2.42
C ARG A 326 -7.29 0.27 3.30
N ARG A 327 -8.29 -0.44 2.78
CA ARG A 327 -9.58 -0.68 3.43
C ARG A 327 -9.59 -2.03 4.12
N THR A 328 -9.84 -2.05 5.43
CA THR A 328 -9.96 -3.27 6.24
C THR A 328 -11.41 -3.60 6.62
N ASP A 329 -12.32 -2.65 6.43
CA ASP A 329 -13.73 -2.68 6.82
C ASP A 329 -14.63 -3.52 5.90
N LEU A 330 -14.32 -3.58 4.60
CA LEU A 330 -15.17 -4.23 3.60
C LEU A 330 -14.95 -5.75 3.51
N ASN A 331 -15.53 -6.53 4.43
CA ASN A 331 -15.46 -7.99 4.35
C ASN A 331 -16.69 -8.56 3.60
N PRO A 332 -16.49 -9.30 2.49
CA PRO A 332 -17.59 -9.77 1.68
C PRO A 332 -18.51 -10.74 2.44
N GLN A 333 -19.81 -10.53 2.33
CA GLN A 333 -20.85 -11.44 2.83
C GLN A 333 -21.58 -12.10 1.66
N SER A 334 -22.27 -13.22 1.90
CA SER A 334 -23.17 -13.78 0.88
C SER A 334 -24.34 -12.82 0.61
N MET A 335 -24.72 -12.65 -0.65
CA MET A 335 -25.90 -11.87 -1.07
C MET A 335 -27.21 -12.36 -0.43
N GLU A 336 -27.27 -13.60 0.05
CA GLU A 336 -28.43 -14.10 0.80
C GLU A 336 -28.67 -13.38 2.12
N TYR A 337 -27.64 -12.74 2.69
CA TYR A 337 -27.72 -11.95 3.91
C TYR A 337 -28.10 -10.49 3.69
N TYR A 338 -28.19 -10.03 2.44
CA TYR A 338 -28.63 -8.67 2.16
C TYR A 338 -30.14 -8.54 2.38
N ASP A 339 -30.55 -7.67 3.30
CA ASP A 339 -31.94 -7.46 3.70
C ASP A 339 -32.62 -6.27 2.98
N GLY A 340 -31.91 -5.61 2.07
CA GLY A 340 -32.39 -4.47 1.29
C GLY A 340 -31.93 -3.11 1.81
N ASN A 341 -31.22 -3.02 2.93
CA ASN A 341 -30.69 -1.73 3.42
C ASN A 341 -29.52 -1.91 4.40
N THR A 342 -28.46 -1.13 4.26
CA THR A 342 -27.33 -1.13 5.22
C THR A 342 -26.92 0.29 5.61
N SER A 343 -26.62 0.53 6.89
CA SER A 343 -26.15 1.84 7.36
C SER A 343 -24.67 2.09 7.05
N VAL A 344 -23.92 1.04 6.75
CA VAL A 344 -22.48 1.09 6.45
C VAL A 344 -22.24 0.57 5.04
N LEU A 345 -21.19 1.05 4.39
CA LEU A 345 -20.80 0.53 3.08
C LEU A 345 -20.48 -0.96 3.23
N SER A 346 -21.14 -1.82 2.44
CA SER A 346 -21.08 -3.28 2.64
C SER A 346 -20.85 -3.99 1.31
N LEU A 347 -19.96 -4.98 1.34
CA LEU A 347 -19.61 -5.79 0.18
C LEU A 347 -20.34 -7.14 0.25
N TYR A 348 -20.92 -7.56 -0.87
CA TYR A 348 -21.61 -8.84 -0.96
C TYR A 348 -21.25 -9.59 -2.25
N ILE A 349 -21.30 -10.92 -2.17
CA ILE A 349 -20.94 -11.83 -3.26
C ILE A 349 -22.16 -12.65 -3.66
N THR A 350 -22.42 -12.69 -4.97
CA THR A 350 -23.36 -13.65 -5.56
C THR A 350 -22.57 -14.88 -5.98
N GLU A 351 -22.83 -16.02 -5.32
CA GLU A 351 -22.17 -17.28 -5.66
C GLU A 351 -22.58 -17.74 -7.07
N ASP A 352 -21.66 -18.40 -7.80
CA ASP A 352 -22.00 -19.02 -9.08
C ASP A 352 -22.93 -20.23 -8.89
N GLU A 353 -22.59 -21.07 -7.92
CA GLU A 353 -23.40 -22.19 -7.42
C GLU A 353 -23.28 -22.26 -5.89
N GLU A 354 -24.25 -22.89 -5.22
CA GLU A 354 -24.25 -23.08 -3.75
C GLU A 354 -22.96 -23.77 -3.29
N ASP A 355 -22.27 -23.17 -2.31
CA ASP A 355 -20.98 -23.65 -1.76
C ASP A 355 -19.81 -23.64 -2.78
N SER A 356 -19.90 -22.87 -3.87
CA SER A 356 -18.83 -22.72 -4.86
C SER A 356 -17.72 -21.78 -4.37
N ASP A 357 -16.46 -22.09 -4.68
CA ASP A 357 -15.33 -21.15 -4.53
C ASP A 357 -15.41 -19.98 -5.54
N PHE A 358 -16.33 -20.05 -6.50
CA PHE A 358 -16.54 -19.03 -7.51
C PHE A 358 -17.78 -18.19 -7.28
N ALA A 359 -17.68 -16.93 -7.68
CA ALA A 359 -18.77 -15.97 -7.70
C ALA A 359 -19.14 -15.61 -9.14
N SER A 360 -20.40 -15.25 -9.33
CA SER A 360 -20.94 -14.73 -10.59
C SER A 360 -21.14 -13.22 -10.59
N ALA A 361 -21.07 -12.57 -9.41
CA ALA A 361 -21.12 -11.13 -9.29
C ALA A 361 -20.57 -10.62 -7.95
N LEU A 362 -20.05 -9.39 -7.98
CA LEU A 362 -19.67 -8.61 -6.80
C LEU A 362 -20.63 -7.42 -6.65
N ASN A 363 -21.10 -7.20 -5.42
CA ASN A 363 -22.14 -6.21 -5.14
C ASN A 363 -21.70 -5.27 -4.03
N LEU A 364 -21.92 -3.97 -4.22
CA LEU A 364 -21.71 -2.95 -3.20
C LEU A 364 -23.07 -2.40 -2.78
N ALA A 365 -23.33 -2.34 -1.47
CA ALA A 365 -24.55 -1.80 -0.91
C ALA A 365 -24.24 -0.64 0.05
N TYR A 366 -25.07 0.38 0.01
CA TYR A 366 -25.02 1.51 0.92
C TYR A 366 -26.39 2.16 1.03
N LYS A 367 -26.90 2.31 2.26
CA LYS A 367 -28.30 2.71 2.51
C LYS A 367 -29.23 1.78 1.71
N ASP A 368 -30.21 2.34 1.01
CA ASP A 368 -31.16 1.65 0.16
C ASP A 368 -30.64 1.39 -1.27
N GLN A 369 -29.36 1.68 -1.54
CA GLN A 369 -28.72 1.45 -2.83
C GLN A 369 -28.00 0.09 -2.86
N LEU A 370 -28.05 -0.54 -4.03
CA LEU A 370 -27.29 -1.75 -4.37
C LEU A 370 -26.83 -1.63 -5.81
N VAL A 371 -25.53 -1.81 -6.05
CA VAL A 371 -24.94 -1.87 -7.38
C VAL A 371 -24.14 -3.15 -7.54
N THR A 372 -24.14 -3.68 -8.76
CA THR A 372 -23.60 -5.02 -9.06
C THR A 372 -22.68 -4.93 -10.26
N ILE A 373 -21.57 -5.66 -10.20
CA ILE A 373 -20.71 -5.99 -11.33
C ILE A 373 -20.84 -7.50 -11.55
N ASP A 374 -21.43 -7.87 -12.69
CA ASP A 374 -21.65 -9.27 -13.09
C ASP A 374 -20.38 -9.81 -13.79
N GLU A 375 -19.45 -10.36 -13.01
CA GLU A 375 -18.23 -11.02 -13.51
C GLU A 375 -17.96 -12.31 -12.75
N TYR A 376 -17.34 -13.28 -13.44
CA TYR A 376 -16.97 -14.57 -12.85
C TYR A 376 -15.56 -14.51 -12.28
N PHE A 377 -15.41 -14.80 -10.98
CA PHE A 377 -14.12 -14.72 -10.30
C PHE A 377 -14.03 -15.74 -9.14
N ASP A 378 -12.80 -16.05 -8.72
CA ASP A 378 -12.54 -16.85 -7.51
C ASP A 378 -12.75 -16.00 -6.25
N LYS A 379 -13.82 -16.26 -5.51
CA LYS A 379 -14.20 -15.46 -4.34
C LYS A 379 -13.31 -15.73 -3.12
N THR A 380 -12.54 -16.81 -3.14
CA THR A 380 -11.65 -17.20 -2.04
C THR A 380 -10.31 -16.47 -2.09
N CYS A 381 -10.06 -15.75 -3.18
CA CYS A 381 -8.80 -15.10 -3.52
C CYS A 381 -8.84 -13.58 -3.36
N LEU A 382 -9.65 -13.03 -2.44
CA LEU A 382 -9.66 -11.59 -2.14
C LEU A 382 -8.28 -11.17 -1.64
N LYS A 383 -7.68 -10.17 -2.30
CA LYS A 383 -6.33 -9.71 -2.01
C LYS A 383 -6.33 -8.38 -1.25
N TRP A 384 -6.69 -7.30 -1.94
CA TRP A 384 -6.70 -5.96 -1.34
C TRP A 384 -7.94 -5.19 -1.68
N LYS A 385 -8.20 -4.19 -0.83
CA LYS A 385 -9.30 -3.25 -0.97
C LYS A 385 -8.71 -1.87 -0.69
N TYR A 386 -9.01 -0.91 -1.54
CA TYR A 386 -8.53 0.46 -1.41
C TYR A 386 -9.69 1.44 -1.55
N GLY A 387 -9.68 2.46 -0.71
CA GLY A 387 -10.39 3.71 -0.98
C GLY A 387 -9.49 4.58 -1.82
N VAL A 388 -10.04 5.22 -2.86
CA VAL A 388 -9.30 6.08 -3.78
C VAL A 388 -10.07 7.39 -3.91
N VAL A 389 -9.49 8.48 -3.45
CA VAL A 389 -10.06 9.83 -3.50
C VAL A 389 -9.22 10.66 -4.44
N THR A 390 -9.85 11.24 -5.45
CA THR A 390 -9.19 12.05 -6.48
C THR A 390 -9.17 13.53 -6.10
N PRO A 391 -8.28 14.36 -6.68
CA PRO A 391 -8.24 15.80 -6.40
C PRO A 391 -9.53 16.57 -6.74
N ASP A 392 -10.37 16.03 -7.66
CA ASP A 392 -11.70 16.57 -7.96
C ASP A 392 -12.81 15.98 -7.06
N ASN A 393 -12.42 15.38 -5.93
CA ASN A 393 -13.28 14.82 -4.88
C ASN A 393 -14.19 13.68 -5.35
N ARG A 394 -13.81 12.95 -6.40
CA ARG A 394 -14.47 11.68 -6.74
C ARG A 394 -13.87 10.57 -5.89
N GLU A 395 -14.73 9.73 -5.36
CA GLU A 395 -14.37 8.65 -4.45
C GLU A 395 -14.68 7.29 -5.07
N PHE A 396 -13.72 6.37 -4.96
CA PHE A 396 -13.83 5.02 -5.47
C PHE A 396 -13.45 3.97 -4.44
N VAL A 397 -13.96 2.77 -4.68
CA VAL A 397 -13.55 1.54 -4.00
C VAL A 397 -12.96 0.62 -5.04
N TYR A 398 -11.69 0.30 -4.87
CA TYR A 398 -10.95 -0.64 -5.70
C TYR A 398 -10.83 -1.95 -4.93
N ILE A 399 -11.35 -3.04 -5.50
CA ILE A 399 -11.36 -4.36 -4.87
C ILE A 399 -10.63 -5.33 -5.79
N MET A 400 -9.59 -5.97 -5.27
CA MET A 400 -8.67 -6.77 -6.05
C MET A 400 -8.75 -8.24 -5.64
N TYR A 401 -9.00 -9.11 -6.60
CA TYR A 401 -8.99 -10.56 -6.44
C TYR A 401 -7.80 -11.15 -7.21
N ALA A 402 -7.09 -12.10 -6.59
CA ALA A 402 -6.13 -12.90 -7.32
C ALA A 402 -6.88 -13.78 -8.33
N GLY A 403 -6.56 -13.61 -9.60
CA GLY A 403 -7.09 -14.44 -10.68
C GLY A 403 -6.16 -15.62 -10.98
N TYR A 404 -6.48 -16.35 -12.05
CA TYR A 404 -5.65 -17.42 -12.57
C TYR A 404 -4.38 -16.89 -13.25
N ASP A 405 -3.35 -17.75 -13.39
CA ASP A 405 -2.16 -17.48 -14.20
C ASP A 405 -1.46 -16.14 -13.86
N ASN A 406 -1.29 -15.86 -12.58
CA ASN A 406 -0.68 -14.62 -12.04
C ASN A 406 -1.43 -13.33 -12.44
N SER A 407 -2.73 -13.41 -12.68
CA SER A 407 -3.56 -12.23 -12.91
C SER A 407 -4.13 -11.64 -11.62
N LEU A 408 -4.49 -10.36 -11.72
CA LEU A 408 -5.11 -9.57 -10.67
C LEU A 408 -6.36 -8.91 -11.27
N GLU A 409 -7.52 -9.32 -10.78
CA GLU A 409 -8.82 -8.81 -11.20
C GLU A 409 -9.23 -7.63 -10.33
N LEU A 410 -9.31 -6.45 -10.91
CA LEU A 410 -9.77 -5.23 -10.24
C LEU A 410 -11.25 -4.99 -10.52
N PHE A 411 -12.03 -4.84 -9.46
CA PHE A 411 -13.42 -4.37 -9.47
C PHE A 411 -13.45 -2.93 -8.95
N VAL A 412 -14.14 -2.05 -9.68
CA VAL A 412 -14.23 -0.62 -9.32
C VAL A 412 -15.67 -0.20 -9.11
N PHE A 413 -15.90 0.44 -7.97
CA PHE A 413 -17.14 1.14 -7.66
C PHE A 413 -16.85 2.61 -7.36
N GLU A 414 -17.71 3.51 -7.80
CA GLU A 414 -17.71 4.93 -7.43
C GLU A 414 -18.68 5.11 -6.26
N ILE A 415 -18.30 5.88 -5.25
CA ILE A 415 -19.08 6.11 -4.01
C ILE A 415 -19.26 7.60 -3.67
N THR A 416 -18.89 8.49 -4.59
CA THR A 416 -18.91 9.96 -4.44
C THR A 416 -20.23 10.48 -3.86
N ASP A 417 -20.13 11.34 -2.84
CA ASP A 417 -21.26 11.96 -2.15
C ASP A 417 -22.30 10.96 -1.63
N GLY A 418 -21.87 9.73 -1.30
CA GLY A 418 -22.72 8.65 -0.81
C GLY A 418 -23.65 8.04 -1.87
N ASN A 419 -23.42 8.33 -3.15
CA ASN A 419 -24.08 7.68 -4.27
C ASN A 419 -23.17 6.58 -4.81
N ILE A 420 -23.68 5.35 -4.88
CA ILE A 420 -22.88 4.22 -5.34
C ILE A 420 -23.17 3.89 -6.80
N LYS A 421 -22.13 3.57 -7.57
CA LYS A 421 -22.20 3.19 -8.98
C LYS A 421 -21.18 2.12 -9.31
N ALA A 422 -21.62 1.07 -10.01
CA ALA A 422 -20.72 0.10 -10.63
C ALA A 422 -19.97 0.78 -11.80
N VAL A 423 -18.64 0.79 -11.74
CA VAL A 423 -17.79 1.34 -12.80
C VAL A 423 -17.45 0.24 -13.80
N GLY A 424 -16.84 -0.86 -13.32
CA GLY A 424 -16.47 -1.99 -14.16
C GLY A 424 -15.31 -2.78 -13.60
N THR A 425 -14.68 -3.56 -14.47
CA THR A 425 -13.50 -4.36 -14.13
C THR A 425 -12.32 -4.04 -15.02
N LYS A 426 -11.12 -4.33 -14.50
CA LYS A 426 -9.87 -4.29 -15.27
C LYS A 426 -8.96 -5.43 -14.81
N TRP A 427 -8.22 -5.99 -15.75
CA TRP A 427 -7.27 -7.07 -15.49
C TRP A 427 -5.86 -6.52 -15.52
N PHE A 428 -5.06 -6.97 -14.57
CA PHE A 428 -3.64 -6.73 -14.47
C PHE A 428 -2.92 -8.06 -14.25
N SER A 429 -1.60 -8.04 -14.31
CA SER A 429 -0.76 -9.15 -13.86
C SER A 429 -0.05 -8.76 -12.57
N TYR A 430 0.38 -9.74 -11.78
CA TYR A 430 1.34 -9.48 -10.72
C TYR A 430 2.63 -8.93 -11.31
N ALA A 431 3.15 -7.87 -10.68
CA ALA A 431 4.48 -7.38 -10.92
C ALA A 431 5.33 -7.69 -9.70
N ASP A 432 6.36 -8.48 -9.93
CA ASP A 432 7.36 -8.89 -8.95
C ASP A 432 8.38 -7.75 -8.78
N ILE A 433 7.95 -6.66 -8.13
CA ILE A 433 8.73 -5.41 -8.09
C ILE A 433 10.00 -5.64 -7.27
N GLY A 434 11.15 -5.38 -7.89
CA GLY A 434 12.46 -5.58 -7.31
C GLY A 434 13.08 -6.95 -7.59
N ALA A 435 12.37 -7.90 -8.20
CA ALA A 435 12.91 -9.25 -8.47
C ALA A 435 14.22 -9.25 -9.28
N MET A 436 14.38 -8.28 -10.20
CA MET A 436 15.60 -8.13 -11.01
C MET A 436 16.68 -7.25 -10.37
N ILE A 437 16.35 -6.45 -9.34
CA ILE A 437 17.23 -5.44 -8.74
C ILE A 437 17.70 -5.90 -7.36
N ASP A 438 16.74 -6.20 -6.48
CA ASP A 438 16.95 -6.69 -5.13
C ASP A 438 15.97 -7.85 -4.84
N PRO A 439 16.27 -9.07 -5.33
CA PRO A 439 15.36 -10.22 -5.20
C PRO A 439 15.11 -10.67 -3.75
N GLU A 440 15.97 -10.27 -2.80
CA GLU A 440 15.68 -10.54 -1.38
C GLU A 440 14.54 -9.66 -0.86
N TYR A 441 14.28 -8.52 -1.51
CA TYR A 441 13.26 -7.54 -1.14
C TYR A 441 12.29 -7.27 -2.31
N GLU A 442 11.95 -8.34 -3.03
CA GLU A 442 10.85 -8.36 -3.97
C GLU A 442 9.52 -8.12 -3.24
N GLY A 443 8.64 -7.35 -3.86
CA GLY A 443 7.36 -6.99 -3.26
C GLY A 443 6.35 -6.46 -4.25
N GLU A 444 5.24 -5.97 -3.71
CA GLU A 444 4.10 -5.48 -4.48
C GLU A 444 3.81 -4.02 -4.14
N ALA A 445 3.39 -3.22 -5.11
CA ALA A 445 3.17 -1.80 -4.88
C ALA A 445 2.03 -1.53 -3.89
N VAL A 446 2.22 -0.50 -3.05
CA VAL A 446 1.17 0.08 -2.23
C VAL A 446 0.46 1.16 -3.05
N LEU A 447 -0.88 1.14 -3.06
CA LEU A 447 -1.64 2.23 -3.66
C LEU A 447 -1.75 3.38 -2.66
N SER A 448 -1.08 4.49 -2.96
CA SER A 448 -1.06 5.68 -2.12
C SER A 448 -1.58 6.95 -2.81
N ASP A 449 -1.28 7.12 -4.10
CA ASP A 449 -1.65 8.31 -4.89
C ASP A 449 -2.60 7.93 -6.04
N PRO A 450 -3.79 8.54 -6.17
CA PRO A 450 -4.71 8.30 -7.28
C PRO A 450 -4.14 8.65 -8.67
N ASN A 451 -3.05 9.41 -8.75
CA ASN A 451 -2.39 9.81 -9.99
C ASN A 451 -1.10 9.03 -10.30
N ALA A 452 -0.63 8.19 -9.37
CA ALA A 452 0.60 7.43 -9.50
C ALA A 452 0.50 6.00 -8.94
N MET A 453 -0.68 5.38 -9.05
CA MET A 453 -0.89 3.97 -8.68
C MET A 453 -0.02 3.05 -9.54
N VAL A 454 0.63 2.05 -8.95
CA VAL A 454 1.44 1.10 -9.73
C VAL A 454 0.67 -0.19 -9.94
N PHE A 455 0.52 -0.57 -11.21
CA PHE A 455 -0.02 -1.88 -11.59
C PHE A 455 0.91 -2.60 -12.56
N GLY A 456 0.89 -3.92 -12.47
CA GLY A 456 1.66 -4.84 -13.30
C GLY A 456 0.90 -5.34 -14.52
N ASP A 457 1.65 -5.76 -15.53
CA ASP A 457 1.17 -6.57 -16.64
C ASP A 457 2.27 -7.51 -17.14
N GLY A 458 1.93 -8.45 -18.01
CA GLY A 458 2.84 -9.46 -18.53
C GLY A 458 2.63 -9.71 -20.01
N HIS A 459 3.72 -9.89 -20.75
CA HIS A 459 3.64 -10.18 -22.17
C HIS A 459 4.83 -11.03 -22.66
N ASP A 460 4.61 -11.77 -23.74
CA ASP A 460 5.68 -12.42 -24.49
C ASP A 460 6.33 -11.37 -25.41
N LEU A 461 7.55 -10.94 -25.12
CA LEU A 461 8.26 -9.89 -25.87
C LEU A 461 9.71 -10.29 -26.19
N LEU A 462 10.47 -10.74 -25.21
CA LEU A 462 11.82 -11.30 -25.38
C LEU A 462 11.93 -12.56 -24.51
N GLY A 463 11.00 -13.48 -24.74
CA GLY A 463 10.56 -14.43 -23.70
C GLY A 463 9.35 -13.87 -22.96
N THR A 464 8.83 -14.64 -22.00
CA THR A 464 7.80 -14.13 -21.08
C THR A 464 8.47 -13.22 -20.06
N LEU A 465 7.89 -12.03 -19.87
CA LEU A 465 8.35 -11.04 -18.90
C LEU A 465 7.16 -10.37 -18.23
N SER A 466 7.37 -9.82 -17.03
CA SER A 466 6.41 -8.94 -16.37
C SER A 466 7.00 -7.54 -16.25
N TYR A 467 6.11 -6.56 -16.22
CA TYR A 467 6.46 -5.16 -16.07
C TYR A 467 5.39 -4.42 -15.28
N TYR A 468 5.74 -3.26 -14.75
CA TYR A 468 4.81 -2.36 -14.07
C TYR A 468 4.96 -0.94 -14.54
N GLY A 469 3.98 -0.11 -14.25
CA GLY A 469 4.05 1.31 -14.54
C GLY A 469 3.06 2.10 -13.72
N ALA A 470 3.16 3.43 -13.83
CA ALA A 470 2.28 4.36 -13.14
C ALA A 470 0.94 4.49 -13.87
N PHE A 471 -0.13 4.50 -13.10
CA PHE A 471 -1.52 4.66 -13.51
C PHE A 471 -2.18 5.76 -12.69
N LYS A 472 -3.13 6.44 -13.32
CA LYS A 472 -4.02 7.39 -12.66
C LYS A 472 -5.46 6.92 -12.74
N VAL A 473 -6.35 7.47 -11.92
CA VAL A 473 -7.79 7.31 -12.11
C VAL A 473 -8.21 7.98 -13.44
N GLY A 474 -8.80 7.21 -14.35
CA GLY A 474 -9.33 7.69 -15.61
C GLY A 474 -10.64 8.46 -15.46
N ASP A 475 -11.08 9.08 -16.56
CA ASP A 475 -12.36 9.81 -16.59
C ASP A 475 -13.55 8.90 -16.23
N ASP A 476 -13.47 7.61 -16.58
CA ASP A 476 -14.50 6.60 -16.27
C ASP A 476 -14.39 6.01 -14.85
N GLY A 477 -13.28 6.27 -14.14
CA GLY A 477 -12.96 5.74 -12.81
C GLY A 477 -12.05 4.51 -12.82
N LEU A 478 -11.79 3.89 -13.96
CA LEU A 478 -10.82 2.78 -14.09
C LEU A 478 -9.38 3.33 -14.17
N PRO A 479 -8.36 2.56 -13.74
CA PRO A 479 -6.98 3.02 -13.88
C PRO A 479 -6.58 3.17 -15.36
N GLU A 480 -5.94 4.27 -15.70
CA GLU A 480 -5.36 4.57 -17.01
C GLU A 480 -3.85 4.76 -16.89
N PHE A 481 -3.09 4.17 -17.82
CA PHE A 481 -1.64 4.29 -17.80
C PHE A 481 -1.23 5.77 -17.96
N ALA A 482 -0.37 6.24 -17.06
CA ALA A 482 0.05 7.62 -16.94
C ALA A 482 1.58 7.81 -17.04
N GLY A 483 2.34 6.71 -17.08
CA GLY A 483 3.78 6.75 -17.26
C GLY A 483 4.21 6.98 -18.72
N ASP A 484 5.50 7.25 -18.90
CA ASP A 484 6.12 7.27 -20.24
C ASP A 484 6.40 5.84 -20.74
N PHE A 485 6.82 4.96 -19.83
CA PHE A 485 7.17 3.56 -20.09
C PHE A 485 6.78 2.66 -18.92
N TYR A 486 6.72 1.36 -19.18
CA TYR A 486 6.69 0.33 -18.15
C TYR A 486 8.11 -0.13 -17.80
N THR A 487 8.39 -0.30 -16.52
CA THR A 487 9.63 -0.89 -16.00
C THR A 487 9.51 -2.41 -16.02
N ILE A 488 10.51 -3.12 -16.56
CA ILE A 488 10.55 -4.59 -16.52
C ILE A 488 10.89 -5.04 -15.09
N SER A 489 9.99 -5.79 -14.45
CA SER A 489 10.16 -6.33 -13.10
C SER A 489 10.79 -7.72 -13.08
N TRP A 490 10.46 -8.55 -14.08
CA TRP A 490 10.90 -9.94 -14.11
C TRP A 490 10.99 -10.48 -15.54
N VAL A 491 11.91 -11.43 -15.76
CA VAL A 491 12.10 -12.11 -17.05
C VAL A 491 12.19 -13.62 -16.81
N CYS A 492 11.45 -14.40 -17.60
CA CYS A 492 11.47 -15.86 -17.54
C CYS A 492 12.87 -16.42 -17.81
N GLY A 493 13.26 -17.40 -17.00
CA GLY A 493 14.47 -18.18 -17.18
C GLY A 493 15.64 -17.68 -16.35
N SER A 494 16.67 -18.52 -16.23
CA SER A 494 17.84 -18.27 -15.38
C SER A 494 19.14 -18.07 -16.16
N GLY A 495 19.05 -17.99 -17.49
CA GLY A 495 20.21 -17.82 -18.37
C GLY A 495 20.17 -16.48 -19.07
N ASP A 496 21.34 -15.90 -19.31
CA ASP A 496 21.49 -14.65 -20.03
C ASP A 496 20.95 -14.78 -21.46
N ILE A 497 20.03 -13.88 -21.84
CA ILE A 497 19.56 -13.76 -23.22
C ILE A 497 20.70 -13.17 -24.04
N THR A 498 21.09 -13.85 -25.11
CA THR A 498 22.26 -13.46 -25.93
C THR A 498 21.90 -13.36 -27.39
N ALA A 499 22.45 -12.35 -28.09
CA ALA A 499 22.24 -12.18 -29.52
C ALA A 499 22.94 -13.31 -30.31
N LYS A 500 22.22 -14.03 -31.17
CA LYS A 500 22.76 -15.09 -32.05
C LYS A 500 23.51 -14.54 -33.25
N VAL A 501 23.09 -13.37 -33.71
CA VAL A 501 23.55 -12.68 -34.92
C VAL A 501 23.71 -11.20 -34.61
N ASP A 502 24.30 -10.45 -35.53
CA ASP A 502 24.29 -8.99 -35.44
C ASP A 502 22.85 -8.49 -35.68
N ILE A 503 22.34 -7.65 -34.77
CA ILE A 503 20.96 -7.14 -34.80
C ILE A 503 21.00 -5.61 -34.90
N GLU A 504 20.30 -5.06 -35.88
CA GLU A 504 20.10 -3.61 -35.98
C GLU A 504 19.17 -3.14 -34.83
N ALA A 505 19.61 -2.11 -34.11
CA ALA A 505 18.90 -1.52 -32.97
C ALA A 505 19.10 0.00 -32.97
N GLN A 506 18.53 0.69 -31.99
CA GLN A 506 18.76 2.12 -31.77
C GLN A 506 19.37 2.34 -30.39
N GLU A 507 20.36 3.21 -30.26
CA GLU A 507 20.86 3.63 -28.94
C GLU A 507 19.86 4.63 -28.33
N VAL A 508 19.54 4.45 -27.06
CA VAL A 508 18.66 5.33 -26.27
C VAL A 508 19.36 5.78 -24.99
N ASP A 509 18.92 6.89 -24.39
CA ASP A 509 19.29 7.29 -23.01
C ASP A 509 18.26 6.81 -21.98
N GLU A 510 18.52 7.15 -20.72
CA GLU A 510 17.67 6.85 -19.57
C GLU A 510 16.26 7.48 -19.68
N ASP A 511 16.05 8.52 -20.50
CA ASP A 511 14.71 9.10 -20.72
C ASP A 511 13.95 8.50 -21.91
N GLY A 512 14.60 7.63 -22.70
CA GLY A 512 13.98 6.96 -23.84
C GLY A 512 14.11 7.70 -25.16
N THR A 513 14.90 8.77 -25.20
CA THR A 513 15.24 9.49 -26.42
C THR A 513 16.22 8.70 -27.27
N VAL A 514 15.87 8.50 -28.54
CA VAL A 514 16.72 7.83 -29.52
C VAL A 514 17.89 8.73 -29.93
N LYS A 515 19.12 8.25 -29.72
CA LYS A 515 20.37 8.93 -30.10
C LYS A 515 20.80 8.62 -31.52
N GLY A 516 20.46 7.44 -32.03
CA GLY A 516 20.77 7.03 -33.39
C GLY A 516 20.79 5.52 -33.58
N ASP A 517 21.02 5.08 -34.81
CA ASP A 517 21.08 3.65 -35.14
C ASP A 517 22.39 3.03 -34.63
N THR A 518 22.30 1.79 -34.16
CA THR A 518 23.44 0.99 -33.66
C THR A 518 23.30 -0.48 -34.08
N THR A 519 24.28 -1.30 -33.73
CA THR A 519 24.27 -2.75 -33.97
C THR A 519 24.65 -3.48 -32.69
N VAL A 520 23.74 -4.33 -32.22
CA VAL A 520 24.03 -5.29 -31.16
C VAL A 520 24.74 -6.47 -31.78
N THR A 521 26.01 -6.68 -31.44
CA THR A 521 26.84 -7.72 -32.05
C THR A 521 26.46 -9.11 -31.58
N ALA A 522 26.63 -10.11 -32.44
CA ALA A 522 26.46 -11.51 -32.06
C ALA A 522 27.31 -11.86 -30.81
N GLY A 523 26.67 -12.50 -29.83
CA GLY A 523 27.24 -12.89 -28.54
C GLY A 523 27.03 -11.88 -27.41
N SER A 524 26.52 -10.68 -27.69
CA SER A 524 26.18 -9.70 -26.64
C SER A 524 25.03 -10.21 -25.77
N VAL A 525 25.17 -10.04 -24.44
CA VAL A 525 24.06 -10.21 -23.49
C VAL A 525 23.13 -9.02 -23.57
N VAL A 526 21.82 -9.28 -23.54
CA VAL A 526 20.77 -8.27 -23.52
C VAL A 526 19.88 -8.47 -22.29
N THR A 527 19.75 -7.43 -21.47
CA THR A 527 18.89 -7.45 -20.29
C THR A 527 17.72 -6.49 -20.51
N PRO A 528 16.46 -6.95 -20.61
CA PRO A 528 15.29 -6.08 -20.69
C PRO A 528 15.23 -5.07 -19.54
N VAL A 529 14.84 -3.82 -19.84
CA VAL A 529 14.76 -2.73 -18.85
C VAL A 529 13.39 -2.05 -18.87
N ARG A 530 12.87 -1.69 -20.06
CA ARG A 530 11.56 -1.05 -20.18
C ARG A 530 10.89 -1.26 -21.53
N THR A 531 9.59 -1.04 -21.59
CA THR A 531 8.76 -1.19 -22.81
C THR A 531 7.60 -0.18 -22.79
N ASP A 532 6.98 0.06 -23.94
CA ASP A 532 5.65 0.68 -24.02
C ASP A 532 4.51 -0.35 -23.99
N GLY A 533 4.83 -1.63 -23.82
CA GLY A 533 3.88 -2.75 -23.80
C GLY A 533 3.43 -3.20 -25.18
N GLU A 534 3.78 -2.48 -26.26
CA GLU A 534 3.18 -2.72 -27.58
C GLU A 534 4.17 -2.73 -28.75
N THR A 535 5.15 -1.82 -28.78
CA THR A 535 5.90 -1.54 -30.01
C THR A 535 7.41 -1.70 -29.88
N PHE A 536 7.98 -1.59 -28.68
CA PHE A 536 9.42 -1.75 -28.50
C PHE A 536 9.81 -2.36 -27.14
N LEU A 537 11.07 -2.81 -27.06
CA LEU A 537 11.73 -3.19 -25.82
C LEU A 537 13.11 -2.54 -25.76
N ASP A 538 13.37 -1.83 -24.67
CA ASP A 538 14.70 -1.33 -24.36
C ASP A 538 15.44 -2.36 -23.50
N CYS A 539 16.70 -2.59 -23.85
CA CYS A 539 17.59 -3.51 -23.17
C CYS A 539 18.90 -2.82 -22.81
N ARG A 540 19.48 -3.23 -21.68
CA ARG A 540 20.84 -2.87 -21.27
C ARG A 540 21.82 -3.94 -21.75
N LEU A 541 22.92 -3.49 -22.33
CA LEU A 541 24.07 -4.32 -22.67
C LEU A 541 25.06 -4.39 -21.49
N GLU A 542 26.01 -5.33 -21.53
CA GLU A 542 27.01 -5.51 -20.46
C GLU A 542 27.89 -4.26 -20.21
N ASP A 543 28.06 -3.41 -21.21
CA ASP A 543 28.81 -2.15 -21.09
C ASP A 543 27.98 -0.99 -20.53
N GLY A 544 26.71 -1.24 -20.18
CA GLY A 544 25.76 -0.26 -19.68
C GLY A 544 24.98 0.49 -20.76
N THR A 545 25.29 0.29 -22.05
CA THR A 545 24.57 0.95 -23.13
C THR A 545 23.12 0.49 -23.19
N LEU A 546 22.18 1.42 -23.30
CA LEU A 546 20.77 1.13 -23.55
C LEU A 546 20.50 1.10 -25.05
N VAL A 547 19.84 0.04 -25.50
CA VAL A 547 19.45 -0.17 -26.89
C VAL A 547 17.97 -0.49 -26.99
N ARG A 548 17.30 0.03 -28.02
CA ARG A 548 15.91 -0.22 -28.36
C ARG A 548 15.80 -1.21 -29.51
N PHE A 549 15.03 -2.26 -29.29
CA PHE A 549 14.53 -3.14 -30.35
C PHE A 549 13.07 -2.77 -30.66
N THR A 550 12.78 -2.38 -31.89
CA THR A 550 11.41 -2.15 -32.36
C THR A 550 10.83 -3.41 -32.98
N TYR A 551 9.66 -3.82 -32.51
CA TYR A 551 8.99 -5.01 -33.02
C TYR A 551 8.38 -4.75 -34.40
N SER A 552 8.62 -5.67 -35.33
CA SER A 552 7.89 -5.72 -36.60
C SER A 552 6.58 -6.51 -36.50
N ASN A 553 6.45 -7.35 -35.46
CA ASN A 553 5.23 -8.09 -35.12
C ASN A 553 5.30 -8.50 -33.64
N THR A 554 4.27 -8.19 -32.86
CA THR A 554 4.14 -8.58 -31.44
C THR A 554 3.18 -9.75 -31.21
N SER A 555 2.45 -10.20 -32.22
CA SER A 555 1.67 -11.44 -32.15
C SER A 555 2.55 -12.64 -32.49
N TYR A 556 2.42 -13.75 -31.76
CA TYR A 556 3.23 -14.94 -32.02
C TYR A 556 3.12 -15.42 -33.50
N PRO A 557 4.24 -15.65 -34.22
CA PRO A 557 5.62 -15.48 -33.77
C PRO A 557 6.07 -14.01 -33.75
N ILE A 558 6.65 -13.59 -32.62
CA ILE A 558 7.16 -12.23 -32.42
C ILE A 558 8.44 -12.04 -33.26
N SER A 559 8.62 -10.85 -33.83
CA SER A 559 9.75 -10.54 -34.70
C SER A 559 10.30 -9.13 -34.54
N ILE A 560 11.60 -8.97 -34.73
CA ILE A 560 12.33 -7.70 -34.81
C ILE A 560 12.98 -7.63 -36.19
N ASN A 561 12.85 -6.49 -36.88
CA ASN A 561 13.38 -6.28 -38.24
C ASN A 561 12.97 -7.40 -39.23
N GLY A 562 11.77 -7.97 -39.08
CA GLY A 562 11.24 -9.04 -39.92
C GLY A 562 11.81 -10.44 -39.66
N SER A 563 12.63 -10.62 -38.62
CA SER A 563 13.19 -11.91 -38.21
C SER A 563 12.62 -12.36 -36.87
N GLU A 564 12.28 -13.64 -36.74
CA GLU A 564 11.68 -14.19 -35.52
C GLU A 564 12.67 -14.15 -34.35
N LEU A 565 12.17 -13.93 -33.12
CA LEU A 565 13.03 -13.85 -31.93
C LEU A 565 13.94 -15.08 -31.76
N ASN A 566 13.43 -16.28 -32.03
CA ASN A 566 14.20 -17.52 -31.90
C ASN A 566 15.37 -17.63 -32.90
N ASP A 567 15.36 -16.87 -33.99
CA ASP A 567 16.48 -16.78 -34.93
C ASP A 567 17.49 -15.71 -34.49
N LEU A 568 17.05 -14.74 -33.68
CA LEU A 568 17.82 -13.59 -33.24
C LEU A 568 18.51 -13.80 -31.88
N PHE A 569 17.89 -14.55 -30.96
CA PHE A 569 18.38 -14.69 -29.58
C PHE A 569 18.45 -16.14 -29.11
N ASP A 570 19.45 -16.45 -28.28
CA ASP A 570 19.60 -17.67 -27.50
C ASP A 570 18.98 -17.50 -26.10
N ASN A 571 18.66 -18.62 -25.45
CA ASN A 571 18.14 -18.72 -24.07
C ASN A 571 16.79 -18.04 -23.80
N LEU A 572 15.96 -17.82 -24.83
CA LEU A 572 14.58 -17.37 -24.64
C LEU A 572 13.76 -18.42 -23.86
N CYS A 573 13.06 -17.96 -22.83
CA CYS A 573 12.16 -18.73 -21.98
C CYS A 573 10.74 -18.19 -22.13
N PHE A 574 9.76 -19.08 -22.30
CA PHE A 574 8.35 -18.72 -22.33
C PHE A 574 7.64 -19.53 -21.25
N ALA A 575 6.94 -18.85 -20.34
CA ALA A 575 6.05 -19.48 -19.37
C ALA A 575 4.74 -19.84 -20.08
N GLY A 576 4.07 -20.91 -19.64
CA GLY A 576 2.79 -21.32 -20.20
C GLY A 576 2.14 -22.43 -19.42
#